data_AF-A0A0F9UCH5-F1
#
_entry.id   AF-A0A0F9UCH5-F1
#
_cell.length_a   1.000
_cell.length_b   1.000
_cell.length_c   1.000
_cell.angle_alpha   90.00
_cell.angle_beta   90.00
_cell.angle_gamma   90.00
#
_symmetry.space_group_name_H-M   'P 1'
#
loop_
_entity.id
_entity.type
_entity.pdbx_description
1 polymer ?
#
loop_
_entity_poly.entity_id
_entity_poly.type
_entity_poly.pdbx_seq_one_letter_code
_entity_poly.pdbx_strand_id
1 'polypeptide(L)'
;MTSTEANYRVVAALLRSDRPLTLAEVVEETGARRAAVMAALDSLDEAGDIRVGDLVTGEPGPQYAWRELAADDSSRRVPPGLNSELVKRFNSFVVNDYKPPKDKKHLVLFQCSVRRPFSTSPSQASMRRAVAMATGYDPAPRNDFAKCPVHVVVLASLVGPVPYDLEDLYPATVSFGGVGHFSNSDYAIVRPILAERMAAYIKANKRRYTNYATFTSGRYGEVMADAAELAGVDMAIFPDPQGPRVIRMGDSHPRQYWQKYWIQLCLEIANWLGPAGKRVAMKRLGDHDVEFA
;
A
#
# COMPACT_ATOMS: atom_id res chain seq x y z
N MET A 1 -6.39 7.70 19.21
CA MET A 1 -5.37 6.73 18.76
C MET A 1 -5.50 5.46 19.60
N THR A 2 -5.67 4.30 18.95
CA THR A 2 -5.75 3.00 19.62
C THR A 2 -4.36 2.53 20.06
N SER A 3 -4.28 1.55 20.97
CA SER A 3 -2.99 0.94 21.37
C SER A 3 -2.26 0.35 20.16
N THR A 4 -3.00 -0.30 19.27
CA THR A 4 -2.45 -0.91 18.05
C THR A 4 -1.87 0.13 17.08
N GLU A 5 -2.54 1.27 16.89
CA GLU A 5 -2.01 2.34 16.03
C GLU A 5 -0.73 2.95 16.64
N ALA A 6 -0.65 3.07 17.97
CA ALA A 6 0.57 3.48 18.65
C ALA A 6 1.73 2.50 18.38
N ASN A 7 1.49 1.18 18.47
CA ASN A 7 2.49 0.16 18.15
C ASN A 7 3.06 0.35 16.75
N TYR A 8 2.22 0.53 15.72
CA TYR A 8 2.70 0.70 14.36
C TYR A 8 3.52 1.97 14.16
N ARG A 9 3.11 3.08 14.79
CA ARG A 9 3.88 4.31 14.71
C ARG A 9 5.23 4.17 15.43
N VAL A 10 5.27 3.52 16.59
CA VAL A 10 6.52 3.24 17.32
C VAL A 10 7.44 2.36 16.48
N VAL A 11 6.94 1.24 15.93
CA VAL A 11 7.68 0.38 15.00
C VAL A 11 8.23 1.19 13.83
N ALA A 12 7.39 2.02 13.19
CA ALA A 12 7.80 2.86 12.08
C ALA A 12 8.82 3.94 12.47
N ALA A 13 8.75 4.53 13.67
CA ALA A 13 9.73 5.48 14.17
C ALA A 13 11.09 4.80 14.38
N LEU A 14 11.12 3.67 15.09
CA LEU A 14 12.34 2.90 15.36
C LEU A 14 13.01 2.38 14.09
N LEU A 15 12.22 1.98 13.07
CA LEU A 15 12.75 1.45 11.80
C LEU A 15 13.12 2.55 10.79
N ARG A 16 12.56 3.75 10.91
CA ARG A 16 12.97 4.91 10.11
C ARG A 16 14.27 5.51 10.63
N SER A 17 14.48 5.49 11.94
CA SER A 17 15.68 5.98 12.58
C SER A 17 16.90 5.15 12.20
N ASP A 18 18.00 5.83 11.89
CA ASP A 18 19.33 5.26 11.67
C ASP A 18 20.13 5.14 12.97
N ARG A 19 19.59 5.64 14.08
CA ARG A 19 20.15 5.55 15.43
C ARG A 19 19.12 5.13 16.47
N PRO A 20 19.55 4.66 17.64
CA PRO A 20 18.67 4.54 18.80
C PRO A 20 17.96 5.86 19.12
N LEU A 21 16.68 5.76 19.47
CA LEU A 21 15.83 6.90 19.86
C LEU A 21 15.58 6.88 21.37
N THR A 22 15.54 8.03 22.01
CA THR A 22 15.05 8.18 23.38
C THR A 22 13.51 8.10 23.42
N LEU A 23 12.93 7.87 24.60
CA LEU A 23 11.47 7.88 24.75
C LEU A 23 10.84 9.21 24.29
N ALA A 24 11.52 10.34 24.54
CA ALA A 24 11.02 11.66 24.13
C ALA A 24 10.94 11.78 22.60
N GLU A 25 12.00 11.33 21.90
CA GLU A 25 12.04 11.33 20.43
C GLU A 25 11.02 10.37 19.83
N VAL A 26 10.82 9.18 20.41
CA VAL A 26 9.76 8.26 19.95
C VAL A 26 8.38 8.89 20.14
N VAL A 27 8.13 9.59 21.26
CA VAL A 27 6.86 10.30 21.48
C VAL A 27 6.66 11.41 20.45
N GLU A 28 7.69 12.18 20.16
CA GLU A 28 7.67 13.26 19.17
C GLU A 28 7.40 12.71 17.76
N GLU A 29 8.21 11.74 17.30
CA GLU A 29 8.11 11.11 15.97
C GLU A 29 6.75 10.45 15.71
N THR A 30 6.13 9.89 16.74
CA THR A 30 4.86 9.19 16.60
C THR A 30 3.65 10.11 16.75
N GLY A 31 3.81 11.27 17.40
CA GLY A 31 2.71 12.13 17.85
C GLY A 31 1.76 11.44 18.82
N ALA A 32 2.20 10.33 19.43
CA ALA A 32 1.40 9.49 20.29
C ALA A 32 1.46 9.95 21.76
N ARG A 33 0.44 9.62 22.54
CA ARG A 33 0.50 9.83 23.99
C ARG A 33 1.62 8.97 24.59
N ARG A 34 2.44 9.54 25.47
CA ARG A 34 3.57 8.87 26.14
C ARG A 34 3.21 7.49 26.71
N ALA A 35 2.07 7.37 27.39
CA ALA A 35 1.63 6.09 27.95
C ALA A 35 1.38 5.01 26.87
N ALA A 36 0.87 5.38 25.69
CA ALA A 36 0.66 4.45 24.59
C ALA A 36 1.99 4.07 23.91
N VAL A 37 2.94 5.00 23.84
CA VAL A 37 4.31 4.72 23.36
C VAL A 37 5.03 3.76 24.29
N MET A 38 4.96 3.99 25.61
CA MET A 38 5.57 3.08 26.58
C MET A 38 4.99 1.67 26.48
N ALA A 39 3.66 1.54 26.50
CA ALA A 39 3.02 0.22 26.35
C ALA A 39 3.42 -0.49 25.04
N ALA A 40 3.61 0.27 23.96
CA ALA A 40 4.12 -0.26 22.69
C ALA A 40 5.57 -0.73 22.78
N LEU A 41 6.45 0.08 23.38
CA LEU A 41 7.86 -0.26 23.57
C LEU A 41 8.04 -1.47 24.49
N ASP A 42 7.29 -1.54 25.58
CA ASP A 42 7.30 -2.67 26.51
C ASP A 42 6.88 -3.95 25.77
N SER A 43 5.78 -3.90 25.00
CA SER A 43 5.33 -5.04 24.20
C SER A 43 6.34 -5.48 23.13
N LEU A 44 7.08 -4.55 22.52
CA LEU A 44 8.12 -4.85 21.54
C LEU A 44 9.38 -5.43 22.19
N ASP A 45 9.74 -4.98 23.39
CA ASP A 45 10.86 -5.50 24.16
C ASP A 45 10.58 -6.91 24.67
N GLU A 46 9.39 -7.15 25.22
CA GLU A 46 8.90 -8.48 25.62
C GLU A 46 8.89 -9.46 24.44
N ALA A 47 8.53 -8.99 23.24
CA ALA A 47 8.58 -9.78 22.02
C ALA A 47 10.00 -9.97 21.47
N GLY A 48 10.99 -9.27 22.01
CA GLY A 48 12.38 -9.33 21.58
C GLY A 48 12.66 -8.66 20.23
N ASP A 49 11.80 -7.75 19.78
CA ASP A 49 11.94 -7.08 18.48
C ASP A 49 12.88 -5.87 18.53
N ILE A 50 13.03 -5.28 19.71
CA ILE A 50 13.85 -4.10 19.93
C ILE A 50 14.99 -4.41 20.92
N ARG A 51 15.92 -3.47 21.02
CA ARG A 51 16.89 -3.37 22.10
C ARG A 51 16.53 -2.14 22.92
N VAL A 52 16.63 -2.29 24.24
CA VAL A 52 16.39 -1.22 25.21
C VAL A 52 17.63 -1.07 26.08
N GLY A 53 18.07 0.16 26.33
CA GLY A 53 19.17 0.46 27.24
C GLY A 53 20.02 1.64 26.80
N ASP A 54 21.26 1.69 27.27
CA ASP A 54 22.25 2.69 26.88
C ASP A 54 22.97 2.21 25.60
N LEU A 55 22.31 2.39 24.46
CA LEU A 55 22.74 1.84 23.17
C LEU A 55 23.81 2.71 22.48
N VAL A 56 23.85 4.01 22.78
CA VAL A 56 24.85 4.97 22.32
C VAL A 56 25.49 5.62 23.55
N THR A 57 26.79 5.42 23.71
CA THR A 57 27.56 5.98 24.83
C THR A 57 27.50 7.51 24.84
N GLY A 58 27.14 8.09 25.99
CA GLY A 58 27.12 9.55 26.19
C GLY A 58 25.80 10.23 25.84
N GLU A 59 24.83 9.48 25.32
CA GLU A 59 23.47 9.98 25.03
C GLU A 59 22.49 9.59 26.16
N PRO A 60 21.37 10.33 26.34
CA PRO A 60 20.41 10.03 27.41
C PRO A 60 19.69 8.68 27.23
N GLY A 61 19.68 7.85 28.28
CA GLY A 61 18.92 6.59 28.35
C GLY A 61 17.55 6.69 29.05
N PRO A 62 16.68 5.67 28.92
CA PRO A 62 16.82 4.51 28.04
C PRO A 62 16.59 4.88 26.57
N GLN A 63 17.33 4.21 25.70
CA GLN A 63 17.20 4.31 24.25
C GLN A 63 16.61 3.02 23.68
N TYR A 64 15.94 3.18 22.55
CA TYR A 64 15.19 2.13 21.89
C TYR A 64 15.68 2.06 20.45
N ALA A 65 16.05 0.86 20.00
CA ALA A 65 16.44 0.62 18.62
C ALA A 65 15.85 -0.69 18.13
N TRP A 66 15.55 -0.76 16.84
CA TRP A 66 15.15 -2.01 16.23
C TRP A 66 16.30 -3.03 16.31
N ARG A 67 16.02 -4.27 16.73
CA ARG A 67 17.08 -5.26 17.02
C ARG A 67 17.95 -5.57 15.79
N GLU A 68 17.34 -5.66 14.61
CA GLU A 68 18.05 -5.90 13.35
C GLU A 68 18.86 -4.69 12.84
N LEU A 69 18.54 -3.47 13.29
CA LEU A 69 19.25 -2.23 12.90
C LEU A 69 20.36 -1.83 13.87
N ALA A 70 20.41 -2.42 15.05
CA ALA A 70 21.43 -2.14 16.07
C ALA A 70 22.76 -2.90 15.88
N ALA A 71 22.93 -3.55 14.72
CA ALA A 71 24.22 -3.99 14.21
C ALA A 71 24.80 -2.89 13.32
N ASP A 72 26.10 -2.64 13.43
CA ASP A 72 26.91 -1.52 12.96
C ASP A 72 26.98 -1.31 11.41
N ASP A 73 25.92 -1.65 10.67
CA ASP A 73 25.86 -1.56 9.22
C ASP A 73 24.60 -0.81 8.76
N SER A 74 24.66 0.52 8.85
CA SER A 74 23.66 1.45 8.30
C SER A 74 23.53 1.39 6.77
N SER A 75 24.34 0.56 6.09
CA SER A 75 24.38 0.51 4.62
C SER A 75 23.46 -0.53 3.97
N ARG A 76 22.77 -1.39 4.74
CA ARG A 76 21.79 -2.34 4.18
C ARG A 76 20.55 -2.48 5.05
N ARG A 77 19.51 -1.69 4.76
CA ARG A 77 18.13 -2.05 5.11
C ARG A 77 17.76 -3.29 4.28
N VAL A 78 18.13 -4.49 4.77
CA VAL A 78 17.74 -5.75 4.15
C VAL A 78 16.21 -5.82 4.18
N PRO A 79 15.55 -5.96 3.02
CA PRO A 79 14.10 -6.07 2.97
C PRO A 79 13.66 -7.28 3.79
N PRO A 80 12.68 -7.13 4.69
CA PRO A 80 12.27 -8.24 5.53
C PRO A 80 11.78 -9.38 4.64
N GLY A 81 12.23 -10.60 4.94
CA GLY A 81 11.80 -11.78 4.21
C GLY A 81 10.27 -11.92 4.27
N LEU A 82 9.68 -12.52 3.22
CA LEU A 82 8.24 -12.78 3.13
C LEU A 82 7.66 -13.43 4.40
N ASN A 83 8.44 -14.31 5.02
CA ASN A 83 8.06 -15.07 6.22
C ASN A 83 8.59 -14.49 7.54
N SER A 84 9.20 -13.29 7.50
CA SER A 84 9.61 -12.59 8.71
C SER A 84 8.42 -12.31 9.61
N GLU A 85 8.67 -12.32 10.91
CA GLU A 85 7.65 -12.08 11.92
C GLU A 85 7.03 -10.67 11.75
N LEU A 86 7.84 -9.70 11.36
CA LEU A 86 7.40 -8.33 11.10
C LEU A 86 6.37 -8.22 9.99
N VAL A 87 6.63 -8.89 8.86
CA VAL A 87 5.71 -8.93 7.73
C VAL A 87 4.40 -9.60 8.13
N LYS A 88 4.47 -10.70 8.89
CA LYS A 88 3.29 -11.41 9.38
C LYS A 88 2.45 -10.53 10.32
N ARG A 89 3.09 -9.82 11.25
CA ARG A 89 2.40 -8.91 12.18
C ARG A 89 1.75 -7.74 11.45
N PHE A 90 2.46 -7.09 10.53
CA PHE A 90 1.88 -6.03 9.71
C PHE A 90 0.67 -6.54 8.92
N ASN A 91 0.79 -7.70 8.28
CA ASN A 91 -0.33 -8.29 7.56
C ASN A 91 -1.52 -8.60 8.50
N SER A 92 -1.25 -9.19 9.66
CA SER A 92 -2.27 -9.47 10.68
C SER A 92 -3.01 -8.19 11.09
N PHE A 93 -2.30 -7.09 11.34
CA PHE A 93 -2.94 -5.81 11.63
C PHE A 93 -3.79 -5.28 10.48
N VAL A 94 -3.25 -5.27 9.26
CA VAL A 94 -3.97 -4.78 8.09
C VAL A 94 -5.27 -5.57 7.87
N VAL A 95 -5.28 -6.86 8.20
CA VAL A 95 -6.45 -7.73 8.06
C VAL A 95 -7.40 -7.61 9.24
N ASN A 96 -6.90 -7.61 10.48
CA ASN A 96 -7.72 -7.82 11.68
C ASN A 96 -8.07 -6.53 12.42
N ASP A 97 -7.19 -5.53 12.41
CA ASP A 97 -7.27 -4.36 13.29
C ASP A 97 -7.49 -3.05 12.53
N TYR A 98 -6.87 -2.93 11.36
CA TYR A 98 -7.01 -1.77 10.50
C TYR A 98 -8.46 -1.62 10.02
N LYS A 99 -8.95 -0.39 10.07
CA LYS A 99 -10.32 -0.05 9.65
C LYS A 99 -10.23 0.89 8.45
N PRO A 100 -10.56 0.41 7.23
CA PRO A 100 -10.64 1.27 6.07
C PRO A 100 -11.55 2.49 6.31
N PRO A 101 -11.24 3.65 5.71
CA PRO A 101 -12.07 4.84 5.82
C PRO A 101 -13.53 4.53 5.43
N LYS A 102 -14.48 4.95 6.28
CA LYS A 102 -15.89 4.52 6.20
C LYS A 102 -16.62 5.02 4.93
N ASP A 103 -16.11 6.11 4.37
CA ASP A 103 -16.63 6.82 3.21
C ASP A 103 -16.16 6.25 1.87
N LYS A 104 -15.16 5.35 1.89
CA LYS A 104 -14.60 4.75 0.67
C LYS A 104 -15.28 3.42 0.34
N LYS A 105 -16.25 3.46 -0.57
CA LYS A 105 -17.08 2.30 -0.94
C LYS A 105 -16.52 1.45 -2.08
N HIS A 106 -15.47 1.90 -2.75
CA HIS A 106 -14.88 1.20 -3.89
C HIS A 106 -13.44 0.81 -3.56
N LEU A 107 -13.07 -0.46 -3.79
CA LEU A 107 -11.70 -0.92 -3.60
C LEU A 107 -11.00 -1.05 -4.95
N VAL A 108 -9.85 -0.40 -5.07
CA VAL A 108 -8.93 -0.57 -6.19
C VAL A 108 -7.59 -1.07 -5.69
N LEU A 109 -7.09 -2.12 -6.31
CA LEU A 109 -5.84 -2.78 -5.95
C LEU A 109 -4.78 -2.45 -6.98
N PHE A 110 -3.61 -1.99 -6.56
CA PHE A 110 -2.52 -1.62 -7.47
C PHE A 110 -1.31 -2.53 -7.29
N GLN A 111 -0.58 -2.80 -8.38
CA GLN A 111 0.75 -3.42 -8.28
C GLN A 111 1.75 -2.48 -7.58
N CYS A 112 2.76 -3.05 -6.91
CA CYS A 112 3.77 -2.25 -6.23
C CYS A 112 4.66 -1.43 -7.19
N SER A 113 5.39 -0.47 -6.62
CA SER A 113 6.52 0.23 -7.26
C SER A 113 7.83 -0.14 -6.55
N VAL A 114 8.99 0.31 -7.04
CA VAL A 114 10.25 0.28 -6.26
C VAL A 114 10.34 1.52 -5.36
N ARG A 115 10.03 2.70 -5.90
CA ARG A 115 10.01 3.96 -5.15
C ARG A 115 8.92 3.94 -4.08
N ARG A 116 9.25 4.42 -2.88
CA ARG A 116 8.34 4.65 -1.75
C ARG A 116 8.26 6.15 -1.41
N PRO A 117 7.16 6.65 -0.82
CA PRO A 117 5.87 5.97 -0.67
C PRO A 117 5.24 5.64 -2.03
N PHE A 118 4.42 4.58 -2.10
CA PHE A 118 3.88 4.06 -3.36
C PHE A 118 3.14 5.14 -4.15
N SER A 119 2.27 5.89 -3.47
CA SER A 119 1.45 6.92 -4.05
C SER A 119 2.26 7.94 -4.85
N THR A 120 3.50 8.25 -4.45
CA THR A 120 4.36 9.24 -5.13
C THR A 120 5.20 8.66 -6.27
N SER A 121 5.11 7.36 -6.53
CA SER A 121 5.93 6.72 -7.54
C SER A 121 5.46 7.03 -8.97
N PRO A 122 6.37 7.21 -9.94
CA PRO A 122 6.00 7.44 -11.34
C PRO A 122 5.13 6.34 -11.94
N SER A 123 5.34 5.08 -11.56
CA SER A 123 4.54 3.94 -12.01
C SER A 123 3.10 3.99 -11.51
N GLN A 124 2.86 4.63 -10.35
CA GLN A 124 1.52 4.80 -9.77
C GLN A 124 0.80 6.03 -10.35
N ALA A 125 1.51 6.95 -11.00
CA ALA A 125 0.91 8.19 -11.52
C ALA A 125 -0.22 7.94 -12.52
N SER A 126 -0.10 6.95 -13.43
CA SER A 126 -1.17 6.62 -14.38
C SER A 126 -2.37 5.95 -13.71
N MET A 127 -2.12 5.09 -12.71
CA MET A 127 -3.17 4.43 -11.93
C MET A 127 -3.96 5.44 -11.08
N ARG A 128 -3.26 6.35 -10.40
CA ARG A 128 -3.87 7.49 -9.70
C ARG A 128 -4.65 8.39 -10.65
N ARG A 129 -4.12 8.65 -11.86
CA ARG A 129 -4.83 9.43 -12.88
C ARG A 129 -6.15 8.79 -13.26
N ALA A 130 -6.24 7.46 -13.41
CA ALA A 130 -7.51 6.80 -13.66
C ALA A 130 -8.55 7.11 -12.59
N VAL A 131 -8.16 7.03 -11.32
CA VAL A 131 -9.04 7.34 -10.19
C VAL A 131 -9.43 8.81 -10.18
N ALA A 132 -8.49 9.74 -10.40
CA ALA A 132 -8.76 11.17 -10.45
C ALA A 132 -9.66 11.56 -11.63
N MET A 133 -9.44 10.98 -12.81
CA MET A 133 -10.27 11.20 -14.01
C MET A 133 -11.66 10.54 -13.89
N ALA A 134 -11.82 9.51 -13.07
CA ALA A 134 -13.13 8.93 -12.79
C ALA A 134 -13.90 9.71 -11.72
N THR A 135 -13.23 10.11 -10.62
CA THR A 135 -13.91 10.63 -9.42
C THR A 135 -13.84 12.14 -9.22
N GLY A 136 -12.84 12.80 -9.82
CA GLY A 136 -12.53 14.21 -9.61
C GLY A 136 -11.56 14.44 -8.44
N TYR A 137 -11.13 13.36 -7.77
CA TYR A 137 -10.32 13.41 -6.56
C TYR A 137 -9.12 12.47 -6.68
N ASP A 138 -7.94 12.97 -6.34
CA ASP A 138 -6.74 12.14 -6.29
C ASP A 138 -6.74 11.24 -5.03
N PRO A 139 -6.57 9.92 -5.18
CA PRO A 139 -6.64 8.99 -4.05
C PRO A 139 -5.41 9.03 -3.14
N ALA A 140 -4.37 9.82 -3.40
CA ALA A 140 -3.17 9.83 -2.57
C ALA A 140 -3.37 10.54 -1.22
N PRO A 141 -2.76 10.05 -0.12
CA PRO A 141 -2.93 10.59 1.24
C PRO A 141 -2.70 12.09 1.37
N ARG A 142 -1.75 12.64 0.62
CA ARG A 142 -1.34 14.06 0.69
C ARG A 142 -2.16 14.99 -0.21
N ASN A 143 -3.15 14.46 -0.94
CA ASN A 143 -3.98 15.20 -1.89
C ASN A 143 -5.45 15.15 -1.44
N ASP A 144 -6.36 14.58 -2.25
CA ASP A 144 -7.81 14.55 -1.99
C ASP A 144 -8.27 13.26 -1.29
N PHE A 145 -7.40 12.62 -0.51
CA PHE A 145 -7.66 11.30 0.08
C PHE A 145 -9.03 11.22 0.78
N ALA A 146 -9.37 12.20 1.61
CA ALA A 146 -10.62 12.23 2.37
C ALA A 146 -11.88 12.49 1.52
N LYS A 147 -11.73 12.99 0.28
CA LYS A 147 -12.86 13.25 -0.63
C LYS A 147 -13.02 12.14 -1.67
N CYS A 148 -11.94 11.42 -1.97
CA CYS A 148 -11.94 10.36 -2.96
C CYS A 148 -12.75 9.15 -2.47
N PRO A 149 -13.81 8.71 -3.18
CA PRO A 149 -14.64 7.57 -2.77
C PRO A 149 -13.96 6.20 -2.98
N VAL A 150 -12.78 6.20 -3.59
CA VAL A 150 -11.98 5.01 -3.86
C VAL A 150 -10.95 4.81 -2.76
N HIS A 151 -10.91 3.60 -2.22
CA HIS A 151 -9.83 3.10 -1.39
C HIS A 151 -8.81 2.39 -2.26
N VAL A 152 -7.55 2.79 -2.13
CA VAL A 152 -6.44 2.19 -2.84
C VAL A 152 -5.59 1.37 -1.90
N VAL A 153 -5.35 0.12 -2.28
CA VAL A 153 -4.47 -0.81 -1.57
C VAL A 153 -3.46 -1.37 -2.56
N VAL A 154 -2.18 -1.39 -2.18
CA VAL A 154 -1.09 -1.89 -3.02
C VAL A 154 -0.79 -3.35 -2.66
N LEU A 155 -0.64 -4.21 -3.66
CA LEU A 155 -0.02 -5.53 -3.52
C LEU A 155 1.50 -5.36 -3.51
N ALA A 156 2.11 -5.34 -2.32
CA ALA A 156 3.56 -5.27 -2.12
C ALA A 156 4.21 -6.67 -2.11
N SER A 157 5.28 -6.87 -2.89
CA SER A 157 5.85 -8.18 -3.29
C SER A 157 6.33 -9.09 -2.17
N LEU A 158 6.58 -8.57 -0.96
CA LEU A 158 6.99 -9.35 0.20
C LEU A 158 6.08 -9.12 1.42
N VAL A 159 5.08 -8.24 1.30
CA VAL A 159 4.24 -7.84 2.43
C VAL A 159 2.81 -8.33 2.22
N GLY A 160 2.27 -8.13 1.03
CA GLY A 160 0.85 -8.32 0.72
C GLY A 160 0.12 -6.97 0.67
N PRO A 161 -1.09 -6.84 1.24
CA PRO A 161 -1.90 -5.63 1.14
C PRO A 161 -1.28 -4.48 1.95
N VAL A 162 -1.09 -3.33 1.29
CA VAL A 162 -0.69 -2.07 1.91
C VAL A 162 -1.68 -0.97 1.50
N PRO A 163 -2.60 -0.58 2.39
CA PRO A 163 -3.42 0.62 2.20
C PRO A 163 -2.56 1.87 1.99
N TYR A 164 -2.98 2.78 1.11
CA TYR A 164 -2.25 4.02 0.83
C TYR A 164 -1.99 4.86 2.09
N ASP A 165 -2.92 4.92 3.02
CA ASP A 165 -2.77 5.61 4.31
C ASP A 165 -1.80 4.92 5.28
N LEU A 166 -1.36 3.69 4.98
CA LEU A 166 -0.38 2.94 5.75
C LEU A 166 0.97 2.77 5.01
N GLU A 167 1.15 3.39 3.84
CA GLU A 167 2.35 3.19 3.01
C GLU A 167 3.65 3.74 3.61
N ASP A 168 3.52 4.66 4.57
CA ASP A 168 4.62 5.24 5.35
C ASP A 168 4.94 4.42 6.63
N LEU A 169 4.29 3.26 6.84
CA LEU A 169 4.59 2.35 7.92
C LEU A 169 5.55 1.24 7.48
N TYR A 170 6.42 0.79 8.38
CA TYR A 170 7.22 -0.42 8.15
C TYR A 170 6.31 -1.67 8.20
N PRO A 171 6.53 -2.70 7.34
CA PRO A 171 7.59 -2.84 6.34
C PRO A 171 7.26 -2.24 4.98
N ALA A 172 6.11 -1.58 4.81
CA ALA A 172 5.71 -1.02 3.52
C ALA A 172 6.68 0.05 2.99
N THR A 173 7.36 0.78 3.87
CA THR A 173 8.39 1.79 3.53
C THR A 173 9.67 1.22 2.94
N VAL A 174 9.91 -0.08 3.03
CA VAL A 174 11.15 -0.69 2.52
C VAL A 174 11.03 -0.94 1.02
N SER A 175 11.98 -0.38 0.27
CA SER A 175 12.11 -0.60 -1.17
C SER A 175 12.60 -2.02 -1.43
N PHE A 176 11.90 -2.76 -2.28
CA PHE A 176 12.30 -4.09 -2.73
C PHE A 176 11.92 -4.31 -4.20
N GLY A 177 12.55 -5.30 -4.82
CA GLY A 177 12.23 -5.74 -6.17
C GLY A 177 10.82 -6.30 -6.30
N GLY A 178 10.23 -6.18 -7.49
CA GLY A 178 8.91 -6.73 -7.75
C GLY A 178 8.90 -8.25 -7.95
N VAL A 179 7.73 -8.90 -7.76
CA VAL A 179 7.56 -10.35 -8.06
C VAL A 179 7.84 -10.68 -9.54
N GLY A 180 7.80 -9.66 -10.41
CA GLY A 180 8.19 -9.78 -11.82
C GLY A 180 9.66 -10.14 -12.05
N HIS A 181 10.53 -9.98 -11.06
CA HIS A 181 11.96 -10.30 -11.16
C HIS A 181 12.35 -11.59 -10.45
N PHE A 182 11.39 -12.29 -9.83
CA PHE A 182 11.70 -13.51 -9.09
C PHE A 182 12.06 -14.64 -10.06
N SER A 183 12.86 -15.60 -9.62
CA SER A 183 12.98 -16.86 -10.35
C SER A 183 11.61 -17.56 -10.40
N ASN A 184 11.40 -18.49 -11.33
CA ASN A 184 10.15 -19.26 -11.36
C ASN A 184 9.95 -20.06 -10.06
N SER A 185 11.02 -20.59 -9.46
CA SER A 185 10.95 -21.31 -8.18
C SER A 185 10.57 -20.40 -7.02
N ASP A 186 11.18 -19.21 -6.92
CA ASP A 186 10.83 -18.26 -5.85
C ASP A 186 9.39 -17.78 -6.02
N TYR A 187 8.99 -17.50 -7.25
CA TYR A 187 7.63 -17.04 -7.54
C TYR A 187 6.58 -18.11 -7.21
N ALA A 188 6.84 -19.39 -7.49
CA ALA A 188 5.94 -20.49 -7.14
C ALA A 188 5.70 -20.59 -5.62
N ILE A 189 6.70 -20.24 -4.80
CA ILE A 189 6.57 -20.18 -3.34
C ILE A 189 5.81 -18.93 -2.90
N VAL A 190 6.13 -17.78 -3.50
CA VAL A 190 5.63 -16.47 -3.05
C VAL A 190 4.18 -16.22 -3.50
N ARG A 191 3.80 -16.66 -4.70
CA ARG A 191 2.47 -16.45 -5.29
C ARG A 191 1.32 -16.85 -4.36
N PRO A 192 1.24 -18.10 -3.85
CA PRO A 192 0.13 -18.51 -2.99
C PRO A 192 0.07 -17.71 -1.69
N ILE A 193 1.22 -17.40 -1.08
CA ILE A 193 1.29 -16.61 0.16
C ILE A 193 0.74 -15.20 -0.05
N LEU A 194 1.12 -14.53 -1.15
CA LEU A 194 0.59 -13.20 -1.45
C LEU A 194 -0.90 -13.25 -1.79
N ALA A 195 -1.35 -14.26 -2.55
CA ALA A 195 -2.76 -14.42 -2.90
C ALA A 195 -3.62 -14.60 -1.64
N GLU A 196 -3.20 -15.45 -0.70
CA GLU A 196 -3.87 -15.66 0.59
C GLU A 196 -3.95 -14.37 1.41
N ARG A 197 -2.86 -13.61 1.49
CA ARG A 197 -2.83 -12.33 2.22
C ARG A 197 -3.75 -11.28 1.62
N MET A 198 -3.79 -11.17 0.30
CA MET A 198 -4.70 -10.27 -0.39
C MET A 198 -6.16 -10.71 -0.19
N ALA A 199 -6.43 -12.01 -0.33
CA ALA A 199 -7.76 -12.58 -0.12
C ALA A 199 -8.26 -12.37 1.32
N ALA A 200 -7.38 -12.54 2.31
CA ALA A 200 -7.70 -12.29 3.72
C ALA A 200 -8.16 -10.84 3.95
N TYR A 201 -7.43 -9.86 3.40
CA TYR A 201 -7.82 -8.46 3.49
C TYR A 201 -9.17 -8.16 2.80
N ILE A 202 -9.38 -8.72 1.60
CA ILE A 202 -10.63 -8.58 0.86
C ILE A 202 -11.80 -9.17 1.65
N LYS A 203 -11.65 -10.38 2.20
CA LYS A 203 -12.67 -11.06 3.01
C LYS A 203 -13.01 -10.28 4.28
N ALA A 204 -11.99 -9.86 5.04
CA ALA A 204 -12.17 -9.10 6.27
C ALA A 204 -12.96 -7.80 6.04
N ASN A 205 -12.82 -7.22 4.85
CA ASN A 205 -13.46 -5.95 4.50
C ASN A 205 -14.60 -6.10 3.46
N LYS A 206 -15.09 -7.32 3.20
CA LYS A 206 -16.08 -7.58 2.13
C LYS A 206 -17.36 -6.76 2.26
N ARG A 207 -17.81 -6.50 3.48
CA ARG A 207 -19.03 -5.71 3.74
C ARG A 207 -18.84 -4.20 3.60
N ARG A 208 -17.60 -3.72 3.44
CA ARG A 208 -17.29 -2.29 3.31
C ARG A 208 -17.27 -1.80 1.88
N TYR A 209 -16.92 -2.67 0.94
CA TYR A 209 -16.81 -2.31 -0.46
C TYR A 209 -17.99 -2.86 -1.25
N THR A 210 -18.47 -2.06 -2.19
CA THR A 210 -19.50 -2.46 -3.14
C THR A 210 -18.91 -2.93 -4.46
N ASN A 211 -17.72 -2.44 -4.82
CA ASN A 211 -17.07 -2.75 -6.09
C ASN A 211 -15.57 -3.00 -5.90
N TYR A 212 -15.01 -3.84 -6.76
CA TYR A 212 -13.62 -4.29 -6.73
C TYR A 212 -13.02 -4.18 -8.14
N ALA A 213 -11.84 -3.58 -8.24
CA ALA A 213 -10.98 -3.73 -9.41
C ALA A 213 -9.53 -3.82 -8.99
N THR A 214 -8.69 -4.36 -9.87
CA THR A 214 -7.25 -4.31 -9.74
C THR A 214 -6.61 -3.78 -11.02
N PHE A 215 -5.51 -3.06 -10.89
CA PHE A 215 -4.63 -2.68 -11.98
C PHE A 215 -3.26 -3.31 -11.75
N THR A 216 -3.16 -4.57 -12.15
CA THR A 216 -2.04 -5.48 -11.90
C THR A 216 -1.80 -6.32 -13.14
N SER A 217 -0.55 -6.38 -13.61
CA SER A 217 -0.17 -7.08 -14.83
C SER A 217 0.81 -8.23 -14.58
N GLY A 218 0.89 -9.18 -15.52
CA GLY A 218 1.77 -10.34 -15.44
C GLY A 218 1.60 -11.12 -14.13
N ARG A 219 2.71 -11.41 -13.45
CA ARG A 219 2.71 -12.11 -12.17
C ARG A 219 1.90 -11.44 -11.05
N TYR A 220 1.77 -10.11 -11.06
CA TYR A 220 0.87 -9.45 -10.11
C TYR A 220 -0.60 -9.73 -10.43
N GLY A 221 -0.94 -9.75 -11.73
CA GLY A 221 -2.28 -10.09 -12.19
C GLY A 221 -2.68 -11.52 -11.81
N GLU A 222 -1.76 -12.47 -11.94
CA GLU A 222 -1.94 -13.86 -11.48
C GLU A 222 -2.22 -13.95 -9.98
N VAL A 223 -1.42 -13.29 -9.13
CA VAL A 223 -1.66 -13.23 -7.68
C VAL A 223 -3.04 -12.67 -7.36
N MET A 224 -3.45 -11.62 -8.07
CA MET A 224 -4.76 -11.00 -7.84
C MET A 224 -5.92 -11.85 -8.35
N ALA A 225 -5.75 -12.61 -9.43
CA ALA A 225 -6.74 -13.57 -9.90
C ALA A 225 -6.99 -14.66 -8.86
N ASP A 226 -5.92 -15.27 -8.35
CA ASP A 226 -6.00 -16.25 -7.26
C ASP A 226 -6.64 -15.65 -6.00
N ALA A 227 -6.28 -14.41 -5.65
CA ALA A 227 -6.85 -13.73 -4.50
C ALA A 227 -8.35 -13.46 -4.66
N ALA A 228 -8.82 -13.11 -5.87
CA ALA A 228 -10.22 -12.89 -6.18
C ALA A 228 -11.04 -14.18 -6.00
N GLU A 229 -10.52 -15.28 -6.55
CA GLU A 229 -11.11 -16.62 -6.43
C GLU A 229 -11.19 -17.04 -4.96
N LEU A 230 -10.06 -16.97 -4.24
CA LEU A 230 -10.00 -17.29 -2.81
C LEU A 230 -10.96 -16.44 -1.99
N ALA A 231 -11.13 -15.16 -2.31
CA ALA A 231 -12.03 -14.23 -1.64
C ALA A 231 -13.51 -14.42 -2.01
N GLY A 232 -13.80 -15.12 -3.10
CA GLY A 232 -15.15 -15.25 -3.66
C GLY A 232 -15.75 -13.87 -3.96
N VAL A 233 -14.99 -13.01 -4.64
CA VAL A 233 -15.43 -11.70 -5.12
C VAL A 233 -15.32 -11.63 -6.64
N ASP A 234 -16.29 -10.98 -7.27
CA ASP A 234 -16.16 -10.54 -8.65
C ASP A 234 -15.29 -9.28 -8.68
N MET A 235 -14.17 -9.33 -9.38
CA MET A 235 -13.17 -8.27 -9.42
C MET A 235 -12.64 -8.09 -10.83
N ALA A 236 -12.85 -6.90 -11.39
CA ALA A 236 -12.29 -6.55 -12.68
C ALA A 236 -10.75 -6.50 -12.61
N ILE A 237 -10.06 -7.22 -13.51
CA ILE A 237 -8.59 -7.27 -13.56
C ILE A 237 -8.12 -6.51 -14.80
N PHE A 238 -7.41 -5.42 -14.57
CA PHE A 238 -6.79 -4.60 -15.61
C PHE A 238 -5.26 -4.62 -15.48
N PRO A 239 -4.52 -4.33 -16.56
CA PRO A 239 -5.00 -4.07 -17.92
C PRO A 239 -5.46 -5.35 -18.62
N ASP A 240 -6.61 -5.27 -19.31
CA ASP A 240 -7.01 -6.25 -20.32
C ASP A 240 -6.34 -5.86 -21.66
N PRO A 241 -5.50 -6.72 -22.27
CA PRO A 241 -4.90 -6.44 -23.56
C PRO A 241 -5.91 -6.13 -24.67
N GLN A 242 -7.14 -6.65 -24.60
CA GLN A 242 -8.17 -6.44 -25.62
C GLN A 242 -9.06 -5.22 -25.33
N GLY A 243 -8.99 -4.66 -24.13
CA GLY A 243 -9.79 -3.50 -23.75
C GLY A 243 -9.25 -2.17 -24.29
N PRO A 244 -9.98 -1.08 -24.03
CA PRO A 244 -9.66 0.24 -24.58
C PRO A 244 -8.32 0.77 -24.09
N ARG A 245 -7.70 1.60 -24.92
CA ARG A 245 -6.37 2.19 -24.73
C ARG A 245 -6.40 3.67 -25.07
N VAL A 246 -5.75 4.48 -24.25
CA VAL A 246 -5.50 5.89 -24.56
C VAL A 246 -4.60 5.97 -25.78
N ILE A 247 -5.12 6.63 -26.81
CA ILE A 247 -4.41 6.95 -28.06
C ILE A 247 -3.69 8.29 -27.90
N ARG A 248 -4.39 9.27 -27.32
CA ARG A 248 -3.92 10.66 -27.20
C ARG A 248 -4.46 11.31 -25.92
N MET A 249 -3.70 12.27 -25.39
CA MET A 249 -4.10 13.12 -24.27
C MET A 249 -3.53 14.51 -24.50
N GLY A 250 -4.34 15.44 -24.99
CA GLY A 250 -3.89 16.74 -25.50
C GLY A 250 -2.86 16.56 -26.63
N ASP A 251 -1.68 17.16 -26.46
CA ASP A 251 -0.56 17.02 -27.40
C ASP A 251 0.33 15.79 -27.12
N SER A 252 0.03 15.03 -26.07
CA SER A 252 0.85 13.90 -25.63
C SER A 252 0.32 12.55 -26.10
N HIS A 253 1.23 11.68 -26.52
CA HIS A 253 0.96 10.28 -26.80
C HIS A 253 1.57 9.41 -25.70
N PRO A 254 0.78 8.59 -24.97
CA PRO A 254 1.32 7.72 -23.94
C PRO A 254 2.32 6.73 -24.54
N ARG A 255 3.57 6.73 -24.06
CA ARG A 255 4.66 5.97 -24.67
C ARG A 255 4.78 4.54 -24.13
N GLN A 256 4.45 4.33 -22.86
CA GLN A 256 4.61 3.03 -22.21
C GLN A 256 3.31 2.21 -22.24
N TYR A 257 3.46 0.89 -22.32
CA TYR A 257 2.34 -0.08 -22.38
C TYR A 257 1.28 0.22 -21.30
N TRP A 258 1.65 0.19 -20.02
CA TRP A 258 0.71 0.40 -18.91
C TRP A 258 0.07 1.80 -18.87
N GLN A 259 0.73 2.82 -19.42
CA GLN A 259 0.19 4.20 -19.48
C GLN A 259 -0.94 4.33 -20.49
N LYS A 260 -1.12 3.35 -21.39
CA LYS A 260 -2.22 3.35 -22.35
C LYS A 260 -3.50 2.78 -21.73
N TYR A 261 -3.40 1.87 -20.77
CA TYR A 261 -4.55 1.10 -20.29
C TYR A 261 -5.26 1.67 -19.08
N TRP A 262 -4.75 2.74 -18.45
CA TRP A 262 -5.38 3.32 -17.26
C TRP A 262 -6.84 3.74 -17.52
N ILE A 263 -7.20 4.01 -18.78
CA ILE A 263 -8.57 4.31 -19.18
C ILE A 263 -9.57 3.22 -18.82
N GLN A 264 -9.17 1.94 -18.84
CA GLN A 264 -10.05 0.83 -18.47
C GLN A 264 -10.52 0.95 -17.02
N LEU A 265 -9.57 1.18 -16.11
CA LEU A 265 -9.88 1.42 -14.71
C LEU A 265 -10.70 2.70 -14.52
N CYS A 266 -10.41 3.76 -15.28
CA CYS A 266 -11.17 5.01 -15.22
C CYS A 266 -12.64 4.78 -15.59
N LEU A 267 -12.90 4.05 -16.68
CA LEU A 267 -14.24 3.73 -17.15
C LEU A 267 -14.98 2.83 -16.15
N GLU A 268 -14.28 1.86 -15.57
CA GLU A 268 -14.84 0.97 -14.57
C GLU A 268 -15.27 1.74 -13.31
N ILE A 269 -14.39 2.59 -12.77
CA ILE A 269 -14.74 3.44 -11.62
C ILE A 269 -15.90 4.39 -11.99
N ALA A 270 -15.89 4.97 -13.20
CA ALA A 270 -16.97 5.84 -13.65
C ALA A 270 -18.33 5.13 -13.69
N ASN A 271 -18.36 3.84 -14.05
CA ASN A 271 -19.58 3.03 -13.99
C ASN A 271 -20.11 2.88 -12.55
N TRP A 272 -19.21 2.69 -11.58
CA TRP A 272 -19.60 2.56 -10.17
C TRP A 272 -20.24 3.81 -9.57
N LEU A 273 -19.95 5.00 -10.12
CA LEU A 273 -20.51 6.28 -9.69
C LEU A 273 -21.93 6.54 -10.22
N GLY A 274 -22.50 5.59 -10.96
CA GLY A 274 -23.82 5.69 -11.59
C GLY A 274 -23.88 6.66 -12.77
N PRO A 275 -25.04 6.81 -13.43
CA PRO A 275 -25.15 7.55 -14.69
C PRO A 275 -24.71 9.01 -14.62
N ALA A 276 -25.01 9.70 -13.52
CA ALA A 276 -24.60 11.10 -13.32
C ALA A 276 -23.08 11.21 -13.13
N GLY A 277 -22.49 10.39 -12.25
CA GLY A 277 -21.04 10.36 -12.03
C GLY A 277 -20.27 9.99 -13.29
N LYS A 278 -20.76 9.01 -14.05
CA LYS A 278 -20.21 8.63 -15.36
C LYS A 278 -20.19 9.79 -16.34
N ARG A 279 -21.28 10.55 -16.48
CA ARG A 279 -21.32 11.74 -17.36
C ARG A 279 -20.27 12.78 -16.94
N VAL A 280 -20.13 13.02 -15.64
CA VAL A 280 -19.12 13.96 -15.11
C VAL A 280 -17.69 13.45 -15.39
N ALA A 281 -17.44 12.16 -15.24
CA ALA A 281 -16.15 11.55 -15.57
C ALA A 281 -15.83 11.67 -17.07
N MET A 282 -16.80 11.36 -17.94
CA MET A 282 -16.65 11.51 -19.40
C MET A 282 -16.41 12.96 -19.81
N LYS A 283 -17.09 13.92 -19.17
CA LYS A 283 -16.82 15.33 -19.38
C LYS A 283 -15.37 15.68 -19.00
N ARG A 284 -14.89 15.22 -17.84
CA ARG A 284 -13.48 15.43 -17.42
C ARG A 284 -12.49 14.83 -18.42
N LEU A 285 -12.74 13.63 -18.93
CA LEU A 285 -11.91 13.05 -20.00
C LEU A 285 -11.89 13.92 -21.26
N GLY A 286 -13.04 14.45 -21.67
CA GLY A 286 -13.14 15.39 -22.79
C GLY A 286 -12.45 16.73 -22.54
N ASP A 287 -12.60 17.30 -21.35
CA ASP A 287 -11.93 18.56 -20.94
C ASP A 287 -10.39 18.41 -20.92
N HIS A 288 -9.89 17.17 -20.84
CA HIS A 288 -8.46 16.83 -20.89
C HIS A 288 -8.01 16.25 -22.24
N ASP A 289 -8.84 16.37 -23.28
CA ASP A 289 -8.57 15.87 -24.63
C ASP A 289 -8.08 14.40 -24.65
N VAL A 290 -8.69 13.55 -23.81
CA VAL A 290 -8.35 12.13 -23.74
C VAL A 290 -9.11 11.36 -24.81
N GLU A 291 -8.36 10.85 -25.79
CA GLU A 291 -8.88 9.95 -26.82
C GLU A 291 -8.48 8.51 -26.52
N PHE A 292 -9.42 7.58 -26.66
CA PHE A 292 -9.19 6.16 -26.45
C PHE A 292 -10.04 5.32 -27.40
N ALA A 293 -9.53 4.14 -27.76
CA ALA A 293 -10.22 3.12 -28.53
C ALA A 293 -9.91 1.73 -27.98
#